data_AF-A0A0K2VDF6-F1
#
_entry.id   AF-A0A0K2VDF6-F1
#
_cell.length_a   1.000
_cell.length_b   1.000
_cell.length_c   1.000
_cell.angle_alpha   90.00
_cell.angle_beta   90.00
_cell.angle_gamma   90.00
#
_symmetry.space_group_name_H-M   'P 1'
#
loop_
_entity.id
_entity.type
_entity.pdbx_description
1 polymer ?
#
loop_
_entity_poly.entity_id
_entity_poly.type
_entity_poly.pdbx_seq_one_letter_code
_entity_poly.pdbx_strand_id
1 'polypeptide(L)'
;MLDSKEPHITLLLIIRTLCKLRYDGGYSKKVSLPNGRSRRFGDLMSHKENVLMDPKLNKMFFVFLTMIRNKLGGALETNESEVLDIFTKIFINSASILNGELLNVGTCLSLEFSSIDHSCRPNALYMFIGRTLVVQALCDIANFEDVRVGYIDTTKPRFNRQILLKNKYFFDCNCEECTEDPLNLEKLKSHSPCCPECQNLVDGNKCMNCNKEVDLS
;
A
#
# COMPACT_ATOMS: atom_id res chain seq x y z
N MET A 1 23.38 -6.99 -0.89
CA MET A 1 23.64 -5.56 -0.61
C MET A 1 22.93 -5.17 0.67
N LEU A 2 23.62 -5.26 1.79
CA LEU A 2 23.25 -4.69 3.09
C LEU A 2 24.54 -4.02 3.58
N ASP A 3 24.92 -2.95 2.89
CA ASP A 3 26.20 -2.26 3.08
C ASP A 3 25.97 -0.75 3.27
N SER A 4 24.95 -0.40 4.06
CA SER A 4 24.73 0.96 4.53
C SER A 4 25.02 1.03 6.02
N LYS A 5 25.85 2.00 6.43
CA LYS A 5 26.11 2.33 7.85
C LYS A 5 24.83 2.68 8.62
N GLU A 6 23.75 3.02 7.92
CA GLU A 6 22.46 3.35 8.51
C GLU A 6 21.52 2.13 8.61
N PRO A 7 20.82 1.98 9.75
CA PRO A 7 19.87 0.90 9.94
C PRO A 7 18.68 1.02 9.00
N HIS A 8 18.18 -0.12 8.53
CA HIS A 8 17.02 -0.21 7.65
C HIS A 8 15.79 0.49 8.24
N ILE A 9 15.05 1.26 7.45
CA ILE A 9 13.94 2.09 7.95
C ILE A 9 12.84 1.28 8.64
N THR A 10 12.52 0.09 8.11
CA THR A 10 11.58 -0.85 8.73
C THR A 10 12.06 -1.36 10.10
N LEU A 11 13.37 -1.59 10.27
CA LEU A 11 13.94 -1.98 11.57
C LEU A 11 13.72 -0.87 12.61
N LEU A 12 13.96 0.38 12.22
CA LEU A 12 13.71 1.54 13.09
C LEU A 12 12.22 1.67 13.45
N LEU A 13 11.32 1.43 12.50
CA LEU A 13 9.87 1.45 12.78
C LEU A 13 9.46 0.31 13.72
N ILE A 14 10.02 -0.90 13.57
CA ILE A 14 9.79 -2.02 14.48
C ILE A 14 10.22 -1.67 15.90
N ILE A 15 11.43 -1.13 16.08
CA ILE A 15 11.94 -0.72 17.40
C ILE A 15 11.04 0.36 18.02
N ARG A 16 10.66 1.40 17.25
CA ARG A 16 9.75 2.45 17.73
C ARG A 16 8.38 1.90 18.12
N THR A 17 7.85 0.97 17.33
CA THR A 17 6.56 0.34 17.58
C THR A 17 6.61 -0.50 18.84
N LEU A 18 7.67 -1.31 19.01
CA LEU A 18 7.91 -2.10 20.20
C LEU A 18 7.97 -1.22 21.47
N CYS A 19 8.73 -0.12 21.43
CA CYS A 19 8.78 0.83 22.55
C CYS A 19 7.40 1.43 22.83
N LYS A 20 6.67 1.85 21.79
CA LYS A 20 5.32 2.43 21.92
C LYS A 20 4.34 1.45 22.55
N LEU A 21 4.38 0.19 22.13
CA LEU A 21 3.48 -0.85 22.60
C LEU A 21 3.72 -1.18 24.07
N ARG A 22 4.99 -1.28 24.49
CA ARG A 22 5.38 -1.67 25.84
C ARG A 22 5.33 -0.54 26.85
N TYR A 23 5.88 0.62 26.52
CA TYR A 23 6.13 1.68 27.50
C TYR A 23 5.11 2.82 27.43
N ASP A 24 4.40 2.96 26.31
CA ASP A 24 3.42 4.04 26.11
C ASP A 24 1.97 3.52 26.03
N GLY A 25 1.70 2.31 26.54
CA GLY A 25 0.36 1.70 26.56
C GLY A 25 -0.21 1.43 25.16
N GLY A 26 0.64 1.30 24.13
CA GLY A 26 0.21 1.21 22.74
C GLY A 26 -0.70 0.00 22.44
N TYR A 27 -0.58 -1.11 23.18
CA TYR A 27 -1.50 -2.25 23.05
C TYR A 27 -2.96 -1.90 23.42
N SER A 28 -3.13 -1.03 24.41
CA SER A 28 -4.46 -0.59 24.87
C SER A 28 -5.00 0.58 24.07
N LYS A 29 -4.15 1.26 23.28
CA LYS A 29 -4.54 2.40 22.46
C LYS A 29 -5.56 1.97 21.41
N LYS A 30 -6.71 2.63 21.44
CA LYS A 30 -7.85 2.42 20.56
C LYS A 30 -8.06 3.66 19.71
N VAL A 31 -8.24 3.48 18.42
CA VAL A 31 -8.63 4.56 17.48
C VAL A 31 -10.07 4.34 17.04
N SER A 32 -10.78 5.44 16.78
CA SER A 32 -12.14 5.42 16.24
C SER A 32 -12.08 5.70 14.75
N LEU A 33 -12.82 4.90 13.98
CA LEU A 33 -12.98 5.06 12.55
C LEU A 33 -14.24 5.91 12.26
N PRO A 34 -14.35 6.55 11.08
CA PRO A 34 -15.50 7.39 10.74
C PRO A 34 -16.86 6.68 10.77
N ASN A 35 -16.89 5.37 10.56
CA ASN A 35 -18.08 4.53 10.67
C ASN A 35 -18.44 4.11 12.12
N GLY A 36 -17.80 4.70 13.13
CA GLY A 36 -18.03 4.36 14.54
C GLY A 36 -17.38 3.05 15.00
N ARG A 37 -16.80 2.25 14.09
CA ARG A 37 -15.97 1.11 14.48
C ARG A 37 -14.68 1.61 15.11
N SER A 38 -13.98 0.70 15.76
CA SER A 38 -12.73 1.02 16.43
C SER A 38 -11.69 -0.04 16.20
N ARG A 39 -10.42 0.36 16.28
CA ARG A 39 -9.29 -0.53 16.00
C ARG A 39 -8.15 -0.33 16.99
N ARG A 40 -7.39 -1.39 17.22
CA ARG A 40 -6.17 -1.43 18.02
C ARG A 40 -5.06 -2.09 17.19
N PHE A 41 -3.83 -2.03 17.71
CA PHE A 41 -2.70 -2.74 17.11
C PHE A 41 -2.93 -4.25 16.98
N GLY A 42 -3.66 -4.84 17.94
CA GLY A 42 -4.03 -6.26 17.91
C GLY A 42 -4.85 -6.65 16.68
N ASP A 43 -5.64 -5.73 16.12
CA ASP A 43 -6.58 -5.98 15.02
C ASP A 43 -5.93 -5.80 13.63
N LEU A 44 -4.61 -5.57 13.57
CA LEU A 44 -3.87 -5.47 12.32
C LEU A 44 -3.66 -6.86 11.72
N MET A 45 -3.83 -6.96 10.40
CA MET A 45 -3.58 -8.19 9.66
C MET A 45 -2.08 -8.49 9.65
N SER A 46 -1.68 -9.71 10.02
CA SER A 46 -0.26 -10.09 10.02
C SER A 46 0.14 -10.87 8.77
N HIS A 47 -0.76 -11.67 8.19
CA HIS A 47 -0.42 -12.70 7.20
C HIS A 47 0.83 -13.51 7.62
N LYS A 48 0.94 -13.82 8.91
CA LYS A 48 2.14 -14.38 9.54
C LYS A 48 2.67 -15.62 8.80
N GLU A 49 1.78 -16.52 8.41
CA GLU A 49 2.14 -17.74 7.67
C GLU A 49 2.76 -17.40 6.30
N ASN A 50 2.10 -16.55 5.50
CA ASN A 50 2.61 -16.15 4.19
C ASN A 50 3.96 -15.42 4.31
N VAL A 51 4.11 -14.54 5.30
CA VAL A 51 5.35 -13.80 5.54
C VAL A 51 6.50 -14.74 5.91
N LEU A 52 6.26 -15.76 6.72
CA LEU A 52 7.28 -16.74 7.11
C LEU A 52 7.63 -17.71 5.96
N MET A 53 6.68 -18.00 5.07
CA MET A 53 6.93 -18.81 3.88
C MET A 53 7.74 -18.08 2.81
N ASP A 54 7.69 -16.74 2.76
CA ASP A 54 8.56 -15.95 1.87
C ASP A 54 10.02 -16.01 2.35
N PRO A 55 10.96 -16.59 1.58
CA PRO A 55 12.35 -16.76 2.02
C PRO A 55 13.08 -15.44 2.28
N LYS A 56 12.73 -14.37 1.55
CA LYS A 56 13.36 -13.05 1.70
C LYS A 56 12.88 -12.38 2.99
N LEU A 57 11.57 -12.43 3.25
CA LEU A 57 10.98 -11.84 4.46
C LEU A 57 11.39 -12.61 5.70
N ASN A 58 11.40 -13.94 5.65
CA ASN A 58 11.86 -14.78 6.75
C ASN A 58 13.33 -14.49 7.09
N LYS A 59 14.20 -14.40 6.07
CA LYS A 59 15.60 -13.99 6.28
C LYS A 59 15.72 -12.59 6.87
N MET A 60 14.94 -11.62 6.37
CA MET A 60 14.93 -10.25 6.88
C MET A 60 14.51 -10.20 8.35
N PHE A 61 13.49 -10.96 8.74
CA PHE A 61 13.03 -11.07 10.12
C PHE A 61 14.17 -11.51 11.06
N PHE A 62 14.88 -12.60 10.75
CA PHE A 62 15.97 -13.08 11.59
C PHE A 62 17.15 -12.10 11.67
N VAL A 63 17.45 -11.38 10.57
CA VAL A 63 18.45 -10.30 10.59
C VAL A 63 18.02 -9.20 11.55
N PHE A 64 16.77 -8.73 11.47
CA PHE A 64 16.26 -7.67 12.36
C PHE A 64 16.21 -8.12 13.82
N LEU A 65 15.73 -9.33 14.09
CA LEU A 65 15.70 -9.90 15.44
C LEU A 65 17.11 -9.96 16.05
N THR A 66 18.09 -10.41 15.26
CA THR A 66 19.50 -10.46 15.68
C THR A 66 20.04 -9.06 15.97
N MET A 67 19.73 -8.07 15.11
CA MET A 67 20.15 -6.69 15.33
C MET A 67 19.54 -6.09 16.59
N ILE A 68 18.25 -6.31 16.85
CA ILE A 68 17.57 -5.83 18.06
C ILE A 68 18.23 -6.45 19.31
N ARG A 69 18.40 -7.77 19.33
CA ARG A 69 19.03 -8.49 20.46
C ARG A 69 20.47 -8.02 20.72
N ASN A 70 21.28 -7.89 19.67
CA ASN A 70 22.70 -7.57 19.82
C ASN A 70 22.98 -6.09 20.12
N LYS A 71 22.15 -5.17 19.60
CA LYS A 71 22.38 -3.72 19.75
C LYS A 71 21.58 -3.11 20.89
N LEU A 72 20.42 -3.69 21.23
CA LEU A 72 19.51 -3.15 22.24
C LEU A 72 19.25 -4.14 23.39
N GLY A 73 19.84 -5.34 23.37
CA GLY A 73 19.76 -6.29 24.47
C GLY A 73 20.17 -5.64 25.79
N GLY A 74 19.37 -5.86 26.84
CA GLY A 74 19.52 -5.25 28.16
C GLY A 74 18.82 -3.89 28.31
N ALA A 75 18.75 -3.06 27.27
CA ALA A 75 17.98 -1.81 27.28
C ALA A 75 16.52 -2.01 26.83
N LEU A 76 16.30 -2.99 25.94
CA LEU A 76 15.00 -3.36 25.40
C LEU A 76 14.89 -4.88 25.37
N GLU A 77 14.38 -5.47 26.44
CA GLU A 77 14.10 -6.90 26.48
C GLU A 77 13.07 -7.24 25.39
N THR A 78 13.26 -8.33 24.66
CA THR A 78 12.33 -8.75 23.61
C THR A 78 12.24 -10.26 23.55
N ASN A 79 11.08 -10.77 23.14
CA ASN A 79 10.95 -12.16 22.74
C ASN A 79 10.64 -12.25 21.24
N GLU A 80 10.95 -13.41 20.66
CA GLU A 80 10.82 -13.63 19.22
C GLU A 80 9.39 -13.48 18.70
N SER A 81 8.41 -14.01 19.46
CA SER A 81 7.00 -14.02 19.06
C SER A 81 6.44 -12.61 18.93
N GLU A 82 6.78 -11.73 19.88
CA GLU A 82 6.37 -10.34 19.88
C GLU A 82 7.01 -9.55 18.73
N VAL A 83 8.32 -9.70 18.52
CA VAL A 83 9.01 -9.04 17.40
C VAL A 83 8.46 -9.53 16.07
N LEU A 84 8.09 -10.81 15.96
CA LEU A 84 7.48 -11.39 14.76
C LEU A 84 6.07 -10.85 14.50
N ASP A 85 5.23 -10.72 15.54
CA ASP A 85 3.91 -10.11 15.42
C ASP A 85 4.02 -8.65 14.94
N ILE A 86 4.96 -7.89 15.50
CA ILE A 86 5.21 -6.51 15.08
C ILE A 86 5.75 -6.43 13.65
N PHE A 87 6.74 -7.26 13.31
CA PHE A 87 7.35 -7.32 11.98
C PHE A 87 6.30 -7.58 10.90
N THR A 88 5.48 -8.61 11.09
CA THR A 88 4.45 -9.04 10.14
C THR A 88 3.38 -7.96 9.97
N LYS A 89 2.86 -7.38 11.06
CA LYS A 89 1.88 -6.28 11.01
C LYS A 89 2.44 -5.03 10.35
N ILE A 90 3.68 -4.63 10.64
CA ILE A 90 4.31 -3.49 9.97
C ILE A 90 4.46 -3.76 8.47
N PHE A 91 4.88 -4.95 8.08
CA PHE A 91 5.08 -5.28 6.68
C PHE A 91 3.80 -5.17 5.85
N ILE A 92 2.67 -5.65 6.41
CA ILE A 92 1.37 -5.66 5.73
C ILE A 92 0.68 -4.29 5.77
N ASN A 93 0.73 -3.57 6.89
CA ASN A 93 -0.19 -2.46 7.16
C ASN A 93 0.45 -1.06 7.01
N SER A 94 1.75 -0.97 6.71
CA SER A 94 2.43 0.33 6.68
C SER A 94 2.28 1.04 5.33
N ALA A 95 2.03 2.34 5.40
CA ALA A 95 2.02 3.26 4.27
C ALA A 95 3.44 3.79 3.99
N SER A 96 3.76 4.01 2.71
CA SER A 96 4.99 4.69 2.31
C SER A 96 4.80 6.20 2.40
N ILE A 97 5.77 6.91 2.98
CA ILE A 97 5.79 8.37 3.02
C ILE A 97 6.55 8.83 1.78
N LEU A 98 5.84 9.50 0.87
CA LEU A 98 6.41 10.01 -0.38
C LEU A 98 6.68 11.52 -0.25
N ASN A 99 7.81 11.98 -0.78
CA ASN A 99 8.08 13.42 -0.95
C ASN A 99 7.38 13.98 -2.20
N GLY A 100 7.57 15.27 -2.50
CA GLY A 100 6.99 15.91 -3.68
C GLY A 100 7.46 15.35 -5.03
N GLU A 101 8.57 14.60 -5.04
CA GLU A 101 9.12 13.90 -6.22
C GLU A 101 8.67 12.43 -6.29
N LEU A 102 7.70 12.03 -5.45
CA LEU A 102 7.20 10.65 -5.32
C LEU A 102 8.27 9.64 -4.87
N LEU A 103 9.36 10.11 -4.26
CA LEU A 103 10.37 9.26 -3.66
C LEU A 103 9.97 8.87 -2.24
N ASN A 104 10.15 7.59 -1.92
CA ASN A 104 9.89 7.07 -0.58
C ASN A 104 10.98 7.56 0.39
N VAL A 105 10.58 8.36 1.36
CA VAL A 105 11.45 8.92 2.42
C VAL A 105 11.12 8.34 3.80
N GLY A 106 10.13 7.45 3.90
CA GLY A 106 9.57 7.06 5.18
C GLY A 106 8.60 5.90 5.14
N THR A 107 8.37 5.29 6.31
CA THR A 107 7.26 4.35 6.50
C THR A 107 6.44 4.76 7.71
N CYS A 108 5.12 4.62 7.60
CA CYS A 108 4.16 5.01 8.62
C CYS A 108 3.19 3.86 8.90
N LEU A 109 2.99 3.55 10.18
CA LEU A 109 1.88 2.69 10.61
C LEU A 109 0.78 3.57 11.19
N SER A 110 -0.38 3.59 10.53
CA SER A 110 -1.60 4.27 10.99
C SER A 110 -2.71 3.22 11.11
N LEU A 111 -3.34 3.13 12.29
CA LEU A 111 -4.39 2.14 12.56
C LEU A 111 -5.68 2.46 11.79
N GLU A 112 -5.94 3.76 11.60
CA GLU A 112 -7.06 4.27 10.82
C GLU A 112 -6.84 3.99 9.34
N PHE A 113 -5.69 4.39 8.78
CA PHE A 113 -5.41 4.20 7.36
C PHE A 113 -5.35 2.73 6.95
N SER A 114 -4.75 1.87 7.79
CA SER A 114 -4.64 0.44 7.48
C SER A 114 -5.98 -0.29 7.44
N SER A 115 -7.10 0.39 7.73
CA SER A 115 -8.45 -0.18 7.61
C SER A 115 -9.08 0.03 6.23
N ILE A 116 -8.45 0.83 5.38
CA ILE A 116 -8.93 1.19 4.05
C ILE A 116 -8.35 0.23 3.02
N ASP A 117 -9.22 -0.49 2.30
CA ASP A 117 -8.81 -1.48 1.32
C ASP A 117 -8.30 -0.89 -0.01
N HIS A 118 -7.64 -1.74 -0.78
CA HIS A 118 -7.12 -1.39 -2.09
C HIS A 118 -8.17 -1.42 -3.21
N SER A 119 -8.05 -0.51 -4.17
CA SER A 119 -8.57 -0.67 -5.54
C SER A 119 -7.54 -0.17 -6.55
N CYS A 120 -7.45 -0.82 -7.72
CA CYS A 120 -6.67 -0.29 -8.85
C CYS A 120 -7.33 0.93 -9.51
N ARG A 121 -8.63 1.16 -9.24
CA ARG A 121 -9.35 2.42 -9.49
C ARG A 121 -9.75 3.01 -8.14
N PRO A 122 -8.83 3.70 -7.45
CA PRO A 122 -9.12 4.26 -6.13
C PRO A 122 -10.09 5.43 -6.26
N ASN A 123 -10.96 5.59 -5.26
CA ASN A 123 -11.84 6.77 -5.12
C ASN A 123 -11.31 7.76 -4.07
N ALA A 124 -10.17 7.46 -3.44
CA ALA A 124 -9.43 8.34 -2.57
C ALA A 124 -7.92 8.22 -2.79
N LEU A 125 -7.19 9.31 -2.61
CA LEU A 125 -5.73 9.31 -2.51
C LEU A 125 -5.30 9.46 -1.06
N TYR A 126 -4.07 9.07 -0.75
CA TYR A 126 -3.44 9.45 0.51
C TYR A 126 -2.14 10.22 0.25
N MET A 127 -1.87 11.16 1.13
CA MET A 127 -0.66 11.98 1.11
C MET A 127 -0.22 12.30 2.55
N PHE A 128 0.99 12.83 2.69
CA PHE A 128 1.50 13.27 3.97
C PHE A 128 1.64 14.79 4.01
N ILE A 129 1.05 15.41 5.03
CA ILE A 129 1.30 16.81 5.39
C ILE A 129 2.13 16.79 6.67
N GLY A 130 3.46 16.95 6.51
CA GLY A 130 4.40 16.72 7.61
C GLY A 130 4.32 15.28 8.12
N ARG A 131 3.89 15.10 9.37
CA ARG A 131 3.71 13.76 9.99
C ARG A 131 2.27 13.25 9.95
N THR A 132 1.36 14.00 9.33
CA THR A 132 -0.06 13.67 9.27
C THR A 132 -0.35 12.95 7.96
N LEU A 133 -0.87 11.72 8.04
CA LEU A 133 -1.42 11.00 6.89
C LEU A 133 -2.83 11.54 6.64
N VAL A 134 -3.04 12.08 5.45
CA VAL A 134 -4.34 12.60 4.98
C VAL A 134 -4.86 11.67 3.91
N VAL A 135 -6.13 11.27 4.02
CA VAL A 135 -6.87 10.58 2.97
C VAL A 135 -7.87 11.57 2.39
N GLN A 136 -7.80 11.80 1.09
CA GLN A 136 -8.63 12.75 0.38
C GLN A 136 -9.48 12.02 -0.66
N ALA A 137 -10.80 12.20 -0.59
CA ALA A 137 -11.72 11.67 -1.58
C ALA A 137 -11.52 12.37 -2.94
N LEU A 138 -11.62 11.59 -4.02
CA LEU A 138 -11.53 12.04 -5.42
C LEU A 138 -12.90 12.19 -6.07
N CYS A 139 -13.93 11.64 -5.44
CA CYS A 139 -15.33 11.77 -5.82
C CYS A 139 -16.19 11.66 -4.56
N ASP A 140 -17.51 11.81 -4.72
CA ASP A 140 -18.44 11.57 -3.61
C ASP A 140 -18.38 10.09 -3.20
N ILE A 141 -18.32 9.85 -1.89
CA ILE A 141 -18.29 8.52 -1.29
C ILE A 141 -19.35 8.49 -0.19
N ALA A 142 -20.30 7.57 -0.28
CA ALA A 142 -21.43 7.50 0.64
C ALA A 142 -21.02 7.03 2.06
N ASN A 143 -20.20 5.98 2.13
CA ASN A 143 -19.79 5.37 3.40
C ASN A 143 -18.27 5.21 3.49
N PHE A 144 -17.73 5.22 4.71
CA PHE A 144 -16.30 5.01 4.93
C PHE A 144 -15.83 3.63 4.45
N GLU A 145 -16.68 2.61 4.54
CA GLU A 145 -16.44 1.25 4.07
C GLU A 145 -16.21 1.16 2.57
N ASP A 146 -16.68 2.16 1.81
CA ASP A 146 -16.55 2.21 0.36
C ASP A 146 -15.27 2.93 -0.09
N VAL A 147 -14.50 3.51 0.85
CA VAL A 147 -13.23 4.18 0.55
C VAL A 147 -12.21 3.15 0.07
N ARG A 148 -11.54 3.44 -1.04
CA ARG A 148 -10.49 2.62 -1.64
C ARG A 148 -9.30 3.47 -2.07
N VAL A 149 -8.10 3.01 -1.71
CA VAL A 149 -6.83 3.69 -2.04
C VAL A 149 -5.91 2.83 -2.90
N GLY A 150 -4.95 3.46 -3.58
CA GLY A 150 -3.89 2.76 -4.31
C GLY A 150 -2.78 2.29 -3.36
N TYR A 151 -2.62 0.97 -3.16
CA TYR A 151 -1.53 0.40 -2.36
C TYR A 151 -0.19 0.34 -3.11
N ILE A 152 -0.28 0.43 -4.43
CA ILE A 152 0.77 0.26 -5.43
C ILE A 152 0.54 1.30 -6.53
N ASP A 153 1.53 1.48 -7.40
CA ASP A 153 1.40 2.32 -8.59
C ASP A 153 0.37 1.74 -9.57
N THR A 154 -0.82 2.33 -9.58
CA THR A 154 -1.97 1.87 -10.37
C THR A 154 -1.84 2.13 -11.86
N THR A 155 -0.83 2.92 -12.28
CA THR A 155 -0.53 3.17 -13.70
C THR A 155 0.12 1.95 -14.37
N LYS A 156 0.64 1.00 -13.59
CA LYS A 156 1.27 -0.22 -14.13
C LYS A 156 0.25 -1.14 -14.80
N PRO A 157 0.67 -1.97 -15.79
CA PRO A 157 -0.20 -2.97 -16.41
C PRO A 157 -0.83 -3.92 -15.37
N ARG A 158 -2.05 -4.41 -15.64
CA ARG A 158 -2.84 -5.29 -14.75
C ARG A 158 -2.02 -6.46 -14.19
N PHE A 159 -1.25 -7.14 -15.05
CA PHE A 159 -0.39 -8.26 -14.65
C PHE A 159 0.63 -7.85 -13.57
N ASN A 160 1.32 -6.73 -13.77
CA ASN A 160 2.30 -6.22 -12.81
C ASN A 160 1.62 -5.80 -11.51
N ARG A 161 0.44 -5.18 -11.58
CA ARG A 161 -0.32 -4.81 -10.38
C ARG A 161 -0.69 -6.04 -9.54
N GLN A 162 -1.21 -7.09 -10.18
CA GLN A 162 -1.56 -8.35 -9.50
C GLN A 162 -0.34 -8.99 -8.85
N ILE A 163 0.80 -9.04 -9.54
CA ILE A 163 2.05 -9.56 -8.97
C ILE A 163 2.48 -8.75 -7.74
N LEU A 164 2.46 -7.41 -7.82
CA LEU A 164 2.86 -6.56 -6.71
C LEU A 164 1.94 -6.74 -5.50
N LEU A 165 0.63 -6.84 -5.72
CA LEU A 165 -0.35 -7.03 -4.66
C LEU A 165 -0.22 -8.42 -4.03
N LYS A 166 -0.09 -9.47 -4.84
CA LYS A 166 0.08 -10.84 -4.37
C LYS A 166 1.37 -11.02 -3.58
N ASN A 167 2.48 -10.45 -4.06
CA ASN A 167 3.77 -10.58 -3.39
C ASN A 167 3.87 -9.78 -2.09
N LYS A 168 3.24 -8.60 -2.02
CA LYS A 168 3.35 -7.71 -0.84
C LYS A 168 2.24 -7.95 0.19
N TYR A 169 1.02 -8.15 -0.28
CA TYR A 169 -0.19 -8.18 0.56
C TYR A 169 -0.93 -9.52 0.50
N PHE A 170 -0.43 -10.50 -0.26
CA PHE A 170 -0.94 -11.87 -0.29
C PHE A 170 -2.42 -12.02 -0.71
N PHE A 171 -2.91 -11.12 -1.57
CA PHE A 171 -4.25 -11.22 -2.14
C PHE A 171 -4.25 -10.96 -3.65
N ASP A 172 -5.26 -11.50 -4.35
CA ASP A 172 -5.55 -11.21 -5.75
C ASP A 172 -6.63 -10.11 -5.81
N CYS A 173 -6.38 -9.04 -6.56
CA CYS A 173 -7.30 -7.91 -6.64
C CYS A 173 -8.47 -8.20 -7.59
N ASN A 174 -9.70 -8.01 -7.12
CA ASN A 174 -10.92 -8.22 -7.90
C ASN A 174 -11.72 -6.92 -8.09
N CYS A 175 -11.06 -5.77 -8.08
CA CYS A 175 -11.72 -4.50 -8.42
C CYS A 175 -12.10 -4.44 -9.90
N GLU A 176 -12.96 -3.50 -10.28
CA GLU A 176 -13.45 -3.30 -11.65
C GLU A 176 -12.31 -3.36 -12.69
N GLU A 177 -11.22 -2.61 -12.50
CA GLU A 177 -10.05 -2.59 -13.39
C GLU A 177 -9.32 -3.94 -13.53
N CYS A 178 -9.48 -4.81 -12.54
CA CYS A 178 -8.83 -6.10 -12.48
C CYS A 178 -9.76 -7.26 -12.87
N THR A 179 -11.06 -7.03 -12.98
CA THR A 179 -12.04 -8.01 -13.48
C THR A 179 -12.46 -7.74 -14.91
N GLU A 180 -12.29 -6.49 -15.37
CA GLU A 180 -12.62 -6.08 -16.74
C GLU A 180 -11.90 -6.91 -17.81
N ASP A 181 -12.59 -7.13 -18.93
CA ASP A 181 -11.96 -7.64 -20.14
C ASP A 181 -10.96 -6.59 -20.68
N PRO A 182 -9.67 -6.91 -20.81
CA PRO A 182 -8.70 -6.00 -21.42
C PRO A 182 -9.07 -5.55 -22.84
N LEU A 183 -9.95 -6.28 -23.53
CA LEU A 183 -10.44 -5.97 -24.87
C LEU A 183 -11.76 -5.17 -24.88
N ASN A 184 -12.22 -4.67 -23.74
CA ASN A 184 -13.42 -3.83 -23.69
C ASN A 184 -13.19 -2.49 -24.44
N LEU A 185 -13.68 -2.45 -25.67
CA LEU A 185 -13.55 -1.32 -26.60
C LEU A 185 -14.18 -0.02 -26.09
N GLU A 186 -15.28 -0.09 -25.35
CA GLU A 186 -15.95 1.12 -24.82
C GLU A 186 -15.09 1.82 -23.77
N LYS A 187 -14.39 1.05 -22.93
CA LYS A 187 -13.49 1.59 -21.91
C LYS A 187 -12.13 2.02 -22.49
N LEU A 188 -11.65 1.32 -23.52
CA LEU A 188 -10.50 1.78 -24.29
C LEU A 188 -10.76 3.17 -24.88
N LYS A 189 -11.95 3.40 -25.44
CA LYS A 189 -12.37 4.71 -25.95
C LYS A 189 -12.45 5.79 -24.86
N SER A 190 -12.89 5.45 -23.64
CA SER A 190 -12.99 6.45 -22.56
C SER A 190 -11.64 6.97 -22.03
N HIS A 191 -10.56 6.23 -22.28
CA HIS A 191 -9.21 6.56 -21.80
C HIS A 191 -8.20 6.82 -22.92
N SER A 192 -8.62 6.71 -24.18
CA SER A 192 -7.76 6.90 -25.35
C SER A 192 -8.31 8.01 -26.23
N PRO A 193 -7.46 8.73 -26.97
CA PRO A 193 -7.92 9.66 -27.97
C PRO A 193 -8.86 8.98 -28.97
N CYS A 194 -10.03 9.57 -29.17
CA CYS A 194 -11.03 9.09 -30.10
C CYS A 194 -11.20 10.06 -31.26
N CYS A 195 -11.51 9.52 -32.43
CA CYS A 195 -11.84 10.31 -33.60
C CYS A 195 -13.11 11.13 -33.35
N PRO A 196 -13.10 12.47 -33.57
CA PRO A 196 -14.25 13.32 -33.28
C PRO A 196 -15.46 12.98 -34.16
N GLU A 197 -15.26 12.45 -35.37
CA GLU A 197 -16.35 12.17 -36.31
C GLU A 197 -17.06 10.84 -36.04
N CYS A 198 -16.33 9.78 -35.70
CA CYS A 198 -16.89 8.43 -35.60
C CYS A 198 -16.68 7.74 -34.24
N GLN A 199 -16.07 8.44 -33.28
CA GLN A 199 -15.87 7.97 -31.89
C GLN A 199 -15.11 6.65 -31.79
N ASN A 200 -14.25 6.36 -32.78
CA ASN A 200 -13.40 5.17 -32.80
C ASN A 200 -11.95 5.53 -32.43
N LEU A 201 -11.18 4.54 -31.99
CA LEU A 201 -9.80 4.69 -31.52
C LEU A 201 -8.88 5.25 -32.62
N VAL A 202 -7.85 5.98 -32.18
CA VAL A 202 -6.81 6.55 -33.03
C VAL A 202 -5.51 5.76 -32.82
N ASP A 203 -4.88 5.33 -33.91
CA ASP A 203 -3.55 4.75 -33.93
C ASP A 203 -2.57 5.76 -34.55
N GLY A 204 -1.60 6.23 -33.75
CA GLY A 204 -0.78 7.37 -34.12
C GLY A 204 -1.64 8.62 -34.33
N ASN A 205 -1.65 9.17 -35.54
CA ASN A 205 -2.50 10.30 -35.92
C ASN A 205 -3.68 9.90 -36.81
N LYS A 206 -4.02 8.60 -36.95
CA LYS A 206 -5.09 8.13 -37.85
C LYS A 206 -6.19 7.38 -37.12
N CYS A 207 -7.44 7.67 -37.47
CA CYS A 207 -8.56 6.90 -36.97
C CYS A 207 -8.55 5.48 -37.53
N MET A 208 -8.67 4.47 -36.65
CA MET A 208 -8.68 3.06 -37.04
C MET A 208 -9.92 2.65 -37.87
N ASN A 209 -10.94 3.49 -37.96
CA ASN A 209 -12.18 3.20 -38.70
C ASN A 209 -12.30 4.00 -40.00
N CYS A 210 -12.29 5.34 -39.93
CA CYS A 210 -12.45 6.18 -41.11
C CYS A 210 -11.12 6.56 -41.79
N ASN A 211 -9.97 6.16 -41.21
CA ASN A 211 -8.62 6.42 -41.70
C ASN A 211 -8.26 7.91 -41.89
N LYS A 212 -9.09 8.82 -41.34
CA LYS A 212 -8.82 10.26 -41.33
C LYS A 212 -7.73 10.59 -40.32
N GLU A 213 -6.93 11.60 -40.65
CA GLU A 213 -6.00 12.17 -39.69
C GLU A 213 -6.78 12.87 -38.56
N VAL A 214 -6.36 12.61 -37.32
CA VAL A 214 -6.90 13.21 -36.10
C VAL A 214 -5.79 14.02 -35.47
N ASP A 215 -6.07 15.30 -35.23
CA ASP A 215 -5.17 16.16 -34.47
C ASP A 215 -5.23 15.78 -32.99
N LEU A 216 -4.07 15.43 -32.41
CA LEU A 216 -3.92 14.97 -31.02
C LEU A 216 -3.25 16.01 -30.12
N SER A 217 -3.04 17.24 -30.61
CA SER A 217 -2.41 18.34 -29.87
C SER A 217 -3.27 18.87 -28.72
#